data_AF-A0A0N7MUJ4-F1
#
_entry.id   AF-A0A0N7MUJ4-F1
#
_cell.length_a   1.000
_cell.length_b   1.000
_cell.length_c   1.000
_cell.angle_alpha   90.00
_cell.angle_beta   90.00
_cell.angle_gamma   90.00
#
_symmetry.space_group_name_H-M   'P 1'
#
loop_
_entity.id
_entity.type
_entity.pdbx_description
1 polymer ?
#
loop_
_entity_poly.entity_id
_entity_poly.type
_entity_poly.pdbx_seq_one_letter_code
_entity_poly.pdbx_strand_id
1 'polypeptide(L)'
;MEKPIFGYILGFVFSFVTIFEGMYVLSKLYPELFRPIPKSTPVLAMVDSLKLKNDSLGVIWEDTSSIGLEYVEAYKLDSLKSLYNEAVAELKRYKDSVLVLNKIINELKAEIREKNLIVERLQRQVLNQQDEKIKAMAKIYESMEPEAAARILESMPENEALQIILNMQRRQAAKILSEINTAKASKLSKLK
;
A
#
# COMPACT_ATOMS: atom_id res chain seq x y z
N MET A 1 -25.64 23.42 26.56
CA MET A 1 -24.47 22.62 26.18
C MET A 1 -24.54 22.37 24.68
N GLU A 2 -23.93 23.21 23.83
CA GLU A 2 -23.91 23.01 22.37
C GLU A 2 -22.61 23.53 21.75
N LYS A 3 -21.47 22.90 22.08
CA LYS A 3 -20.15 23.33 21.56
C LYS A 3 -19.25 22.29 20.85
N PRO A 4 -19.63 21.02 20.60
CA PRO A 4 -18.74 20.13 19.84
C PRO A 4 -18.96 20.16 18.32
N ILE A 5 -20.15 20.52 17.81
CA ILE A 5 -20.50 20.37 16.38
C ILE A 5 -19.66 21.29 15.49
N PHE A 6 -19.40 22.52 15.93
CA PHE A 6 -18.65 23.51 15.15
C PHE A 6 -17.18 23.10 14.94
N GLY A 7 -16.57 22.41 15.91
CA GLY A 7 -15.21 21.89 15.80
C GLY A 7 -15.08 20.80 14.75
N TYR A 8 -16.07 19.91 14.65
CA TYR A 8 -16.08 18.86 13.63
C TYR A 8 -16.30 19.42 12.21
N ILE A 9 -17.18 20.41 12.06
CA ILE A 9 -17.40 21.07 10.77
C ILE A 9 -16.11 21.78 10.32
N LEU A 10 -15.44 22.49 11.24
CA LEU A 10 -14.21 23.20 10.92
C LEU A 10 -13.07 22.24 10.55
N GLY A 11 -12.93 21.13 11.28
CA GLY A 11 -11.95 20.09 10.96
C GLY A 11 -12.23 19.40 9.62
N PHE A 12 -13.49 19.18 9.28
CA PHE A 12 -13.90 18.60 8.00
C PHE A 12 -13.62 19.53 6.81
N VAL A 13 -13.89 20.82 6.95
CA VAL A 13 -13.57 21.80 5.90
C VAL A 13 -12.06 21.90 5.70
N PHE A 14 -11.28 21.89 6.79
CA PHE A 14 -9.83 21.98 6.71
C PHE A 14 -9.20 20.75 6.04
N SER A 15 -9.67 19.54 6.37
CA SER A 15 -9.19 18.32 5.71
C SER A 15 -9.57 18.29 4.22
N PHE A 16 -10.78 18.74 3.88
CA PHE A 16 -11.23 18.83 2.49
C PHE A 16 -10.36 19.78 1.66
N VAL A 17 -10.06 20.97 2.18
CA VAL A 17 -9.17 21.95 1.51
C VAL A 17 -7.77 21.37 1.32
N THR A 18 -7.23 20.71 2.35
CA THR A 18 -5.88 20.10 2.30
C THR A 18 -5.81 19.00 1.23
N ILE A 19 -6.83 18.16 1.12
CA ILE A 19 -6.93 17.12 0.10
C ILE A 19 -7.03 17.75 -1.30
N PHE A 20 -7.82 18.81 -1.46
CA PHE A 20 -7.96 19.50 -2.75
C PHE A 20 -6.67 20.18 -3.21
N GLU A 21 -5.95 20.85 -2.31
CA GLU A 21 -4.64 21.41 -2.64
C GLU A 21 -3.62 20.33 -3.00
N GLY A 22 -3.58 19.24 -2.23
CA GLY A 22 -2.73 18.08 -2.54
C GLY A 22 -3.06 17.49 -3.91
N MET A 23 -4.33 17.32 -4.23
CA MET A 23 -4.79 16.80 -5.53
C MET A 23 -4.51 17.77 -6.68
N TYR A 24 -4.60 19.08 -6.45
CA TYR A 24 -4.25 20.10 -7.43
C TYR A 24 -2.75 20.11 -7.77
N VAL A 25 -1.89 20.02 -6.75
CA VAL A 25 -0.44 19.91 -6.94
C VAL A 25 -0.09 18.59 -7.65
N LEU A 26 -0.73 17.49 -7.27
CA LEU A 26 -0.54 16.19 -7.90
C LEU A 26 -0.99 16.18 -9.38
N SER A 27 -2.09 16.87 -9.70
CA SER A 27 -2.57 17.05 -11.07
C SER A 27 -1.56 17.80 -11.94
N LYS A 28 -0.85 18.77 -11.37
CA LYS A 28 0.18 19.54 -12.09
C LYS A 28 1.49 18.77 -12.27
N LEU A 29 1.88 17.97 -11.28
CA LEU A 29 3.11 17.15 -11.33
C LEU A 29 2.96 15.91 -12.20
N TYR A 30 1.77 15.32 -12.24
CA TYR A 30 1.49 14.07 -12.96
C TYR A 30 0.20 14.18 -13.77
N PRO A 31 0.18 14.97 -14.85
CA PRO A 31 -1.01 15.12 -15.70
C PRO A 31 -1.46 13.80 -16.33
N GLU A 32 -0.56 12.83 -16.44
CA GLU A 32 -0.82 11.47 -16.94
C GLU A 32 -1.79 10.67 -16.06
N LEU A 33 -1.78 10.87 -14.74
CA LEU A 33 -2.67 10.15 -13.80
C LEU A 33 -4.14 10.60 -13.90
N PHE A 34 -4.38 11.79 -14.43
CA PHE A 34 -5.70 12.41 -14.54
C PHE A 34 -6.18 12.55 -15.98
N ARG A 35 -5.46 11.94 -16.94
CA ARG A 35 -6.02 11.80 -18.28
C ARG A 35 -7.30 10.96 -18.16
N PRO A 36 -8.41 11.40 -18.76
CA PRO A 36 -9.56 10.52 -18.88
C PRO A 36 -9.06 9.25 -19.54
N ILE A 37 -9.20 8.11 -18.86
CA ILE A 37 -9.01 6.80 -19.49
C ILE A 37 -9.76 6.91 -20.81
N PRO A 38 -9.10 6.70 -21.97
CA PRO A 38 -9.80 6.78 -23.24
C PRO A 38 -11.02 5.89 -23.07
N LYS A 39 -12.21 6.50 -23.11
CA LYS A 39 -13.46 5.74 -23.08
C LYS A 39 -13.24 4.70 -24.16
N SER A 40 -13.24 3.42 -23.77
CA SER A 40 -13.23 2.34 -24.75
C SER A 40 -14.32 2.71 -25.71
N THR A 41 -13.91 3.19 -26.89
CA THR A 41 -14.85 3.75 -27.84
C THR A 41 -15.87 2.65 -28.03
N PRO A 42 -17.17 2.89 -27.73
CA PRO A 42 -18.16 1.88 -28.06
C PRO A 42 -17.93 1.56 -29.52
N VAL A 43 -17.99 0.28 -29.88
CA VAL A 43 -17.74 -0.20 -31.25
C VAL A 43 -18.43 0.70 -32.30
N LEU A 44 -19.54 1.35 -31.92
CA LEU A 44 -20.23 2.41 -32.64
C LEU A 44 -19.39 3.62 -33.09
N ALA A 45 -18.48 4.16 -32.27
CA ALA A 45 -17.60 5.28 -32.67
C ALA A 45 -16.47 4.84 -33.60
N MET A 46 -16.04 3.57 -33.50
CA MET A 46 -15.13 2.94 -34.46
C MET A 46 -15.85 2.69 -35.80
N VAL A 47 -17.14 2.32 -35.75
CA VAL A 47 -18.01 2.20 -36.94
C VAL A 47 -18.29 3.56 -37.59
N ASP A 48 -18.51 4.63 -36.83
CA ASP A 48 -18.71 5.99 -37.38
C ASP A 48 -17.43 6.59 -37.97
N SER A 49 -16.26 6.34 -37.36
CA SER A 49 -14.97 6.73 -37.92
C SER A 49 -14.55 5.89 -39.13
N LEU A 50 -15.01 4.63 -39.21
CA LEU A 50 -14.92 3.81 -40.42
C LEU A 50 -15.89 4.30 -41.51
N LYS A 51 -17.10 4.76 -41.17
CA LYS A 51 -18.08 5.33 -42.11
C LYS A 51 -17.61 6.66 -42.72
N LEU A 52 -17.09 7.57 -41.90
CA LEU A 52 -16.50 8.83 -42.35
C LEU A 52 -15.28 8.61 -43.24
N LYS A 53 -14.44 7.60 -42.95
CA LYS A 53 -13.31 7.25 -43.80
C LYS A 53 -13.76 6.60 -45.12
N ASN A 54 -14.84 5.83 -45.10
CA ASN A 54 -15.46 5.25 -46.29
C ASN A 54 -16.08 6.31 -47.21
N ASP A 55 -16.68 7.37 -46.65
CA ASP A 55 -17.20 8.51 -47.42
C ASP A 55 -16.09 9.41 -47.98
N SER A 56 -14.94 9.49 -47.29
CA SER A 56 -13.75 10.21 -47.80
C SER A 56 -12.96 9.44 -48.87
N LEU A 57 -13.25 8.15 -49.05
CA LEU A 57 -12.87 7.38 -50.23
C LEU A 57 -13.98 7.52 -51.25
N GLY A 58 -14.04 8.67 -51.93
CA GLY A 58 -14.99 8.92 -53.01
C GLY A 58 -14.91 7.84 -54.09
N VAL A 59 -15.73 6.80 -53.97
CA VAL A 59 -16.00 5.85 -55.04
C VAL A 59 -17.02 6.52 -55.95
N ILE A 60 -16.52 7.20 -56.98
CA ILE A 60 -17.30 7.49 -58.17
C ILE A 60 -17.52 6.13 -58.84
N TRP A 61 -18.75 5.63 -58.85
CA TRP A 61 -19.13 4.50 -59.71
C TRP A 61 -19.29 5.04 -61.14
N GLU A 62 -18.16 5.41 -61.75
CA GLU A 62 -18.12 5.58 -63.19
C GLU A 62 -17.99 4.19 -63.81
N ASP A 63 -18.73 3.98 -64.88
CA ASP A 63 -18.97 2.70 -65.54
C ASP A 63 -17.65 2.11 -66.10
N THR A 64 -16.82 1.50 -65.25
CA THR A 64 -15.60 0.80 -65.66
C THR A 64 -15.92 -0.64 -66.00
N SER A 65 -16.75 -0.83 -67.02
CA SER A 65 -16.76 -2.09 -67.74
C SER A 65 -15.45 -2.18 -68.54
N SER A 66 -14.61 -3.15 -68.18
CA SER A 66 -13.52 -3.76 -68.97
C SER A 66 -12.04 -3.36 -68.81
N ILE A 67 -11.63 -2.42 -67.95
CA ILE A 67 -10.20 -2.22 -67.63
C ILE A 67 -10.01 -1.98 -66.11
N GLY A 68 -9.48 -2.98 -65.37
CA GLY A 68 -8.92 -2.73 -64.03
C GLY A 68 -9.53 -3.44 -62.82
N LEU A 69 -10.33 -4.51 -62.97
CA LEU A 69 -10.83 -5.28 -61.82
C LEU A 69 -9.71 -6.05 -61.08
N GLU A 70 -8.69 -6.52 -61.80
CA GLU A 70 -7.57 -7.29 -61.24
C GLU A 70 -6.62 -6.43 -60.37
N TYR A 71 -6.44 -5.15 -60.72
CA TYR A 71 -5.50 -4.26 -60.03
C TYR A 71 -6.06 -3.67 -58.72
N VAL A 72 -7.37 -3.42 -58.65
CA VAL A 72 -8.01 -2.85 -57.45
C VAL A 72 -8.14 -3.90 -56.34
N GLU A 73 -8.37 -5.17 -56.68
CA GLU A 73 -8.39 -6.28 -55.72
C GLU A 73 -7.00 -6.58 -55.16
N ALA A 74 -5.95 -6.55 -56.00
CA ALA A 74 -4.57 -6.77 -55.58
C ALA A 74 -4.09 -5.71 -54.57
N TYR A 75 -4.36 -4.43 -54.82
CA TYR A 75 -3.95 -3.33 -53.92
C TYR A 75 -4.67 -3.40 -52.56
N LYS A 76 -5.97 -3.71 -52.56
CA LYS A 76 -6.74 -3.92 -51.32
C LYS A 76 -6.20 -5.11 -50.53
N LEU A 77 -5.86 -6.21 -51.20
CA LEU A 77 -5.29 -7.40 -50.57
C LEU A 77 -3.92 -7.14 -49.94
N ASP A 78 -3.04 -6.37 -50.60
CA ASP A 78 -1.72 -6.05 -50.08
C ASP A 78 -1.78 -5.12 -48.86
N SER A 79 -2.67 -4.12 -48.88
CA SER A 79 -2.91 -3.24 -47.72
C SER A 79 -3.49 -4.00 -46.52
N LEU A 80 -4.32 -5.02 -46.76
CA LEU A 80 -4.86 -5.87 -45.71
C LEU A 80 -3.79 -6.80 -45.12
N LYS A 81 -2.92 -7.37 -45.97
CA LYS A 81 -1.77 -8.17 -45.52
C LYS A 81 -0.80 -7.35 -44.68
N SER A 82 -0.50 -6.11 -45.07
CA SER A 82 0.39 -5.25 -44.30
C SER A 82 -0.21 -4.92 -42.93
N LEU A 83 -1.50 -4.59 -42.88
CA LEU A 83 -2.20 -4.32 -41.62
C LEU A 83 -2.24 -5.56 -40.71
N TYR A 84 -2.50 -6.73 -41.28
CA TYR A 84 -2.46 -8.00 -40.56
C TYR A 84 -1.07 -8.27 -39.96
N ASN A 85 -0.01 -8.08 -40.76
CA ASN A 85 1.37 -8.28 -40.31
C ASN A 85 1.76 -7.29 -39.21
N GLU A 86 1.30 -6.04 -39.30
CA GLU A 86 1.52 -5.02 -38.26
C GLU A 86 0.81 -5.38 -36.96
N ALA A 87 -0.46 -5.79 -37.01
CA ALA A 87 -1.21 -6.25 -35.85
C ALA A 87 -0.56 -7.49 -35.20
N VAL A 88 -0.06 -8.44 -35.99
CA VAL A 88 0.67 -9.61 -35.49
C VAL A 88 1.98 -9.20 -34.81
N ALA A 89 2.72 -8.25 -35.38
CA ALA A 89 3.95 -7.74 -34.81
C ALA A 89 3.71 -7.02 -33.47
N GLU A 90 2.64 -6.22 -33.38
CA GLU A 90 2.23 -5.54 -32.16
C GLU A 90 1.81 -6.54 -31.07
N LEU A 91 0.99 -7.52 -31.43
CA LEU A 91 0.56 -8.57 -30.50
C LEU A 91 1.76 -9.36 -29.95
N LYS A 92 2.77 -9.62 -30.79
CA LYS A 92 4.01 -10.25 -30.36
C LYS A 92 4.76 -9.38 -29.34
N ARG A 93 4.90 -8.08 -29.60
CA ARG A 93 5.53 -7.14 -28.65
C ARG A 93 4.79 -7.09 -27.32
N TYR A 94 3.45 -7.06 -27.36
CA TYR A 94 2.64 -7.07 -26.15
C TYR A 94 2.84 -8.37 -25.37
N LYS A 95 2.83 -9.52 -26.05
CA LYS A 95 3.10 -10.83 -25.43
C LYS A 95 4.48 -10.86 -24.76
N ASP A 96 5.52 -10.37 -25.44
CA ASP A 96 6.88 -10.32 -24.89
C ASP A 96 6.96 -9.39 -23.68
N SER A 97 6.29 -8.24 -23.71
CA SER A 97 6.20 -7.32 -22.58
C SER A 97 5.51 -7.96 -21.37
N VAL A 98 4.39 -8.65 -21.56
CA VAL A 98 3.68 -9.37 -20.49
C VAL A 98 4.55 -10.45 -19.87
N LEU A 99 5.37 -11.16 -20.66
CA LEU A 99 6.31 -12.16 -20.14
C LEU A 99 7.37 -11.51 -19.24
N VAL A 100 7.96 -10.39 -19.67
CA VAL A 100 8.94 -9.65 -18.87
C VAL A 100 8.32 -9.11 -17.58
N LEU A 101 7.13 -8.51 -17.66
CA LEU A 101 6.42 -8.00 -16.49
C LEU A 101 6.08 -9.10 -15.49
N ASN A 102 5.63 -10.27 -15.96
CA ASN A 102 5.38 -11.42 -15.08
C ASN A 102 6.65 -11.90 -14.39
N LYS A 103 7.79 -11.90 -15.07
CA LYS A 103 9.09 -12.23 -14.48
C LYS A 103 9.44 -11.25 -13.35
N ILE A 104 9.36 -9.95 -13.62
CA ILE A 104 9.63 -8.89 -12.63
C ILE A 104 8.69 -9.01 -11.42
N ILE A 105 7.40 -9.24 -11.65
CA ILE A 105 6.42 -9.45 -10.58
C ILE A 105 6.81 -10.64 -9.70
N ASN A 106 7.26 -11.74 -10.30
CA ASN A 106 7.66 -12.93 -9.55
C ASN A 106 8.94 -12.71 -8.74
N GLU A 107 9.91 -11.97 -9.29
CA GLU A 107 11.14 -11.58 -8.59
C GLU A 107 10.83 -10.66 -7.40
N LEU A 108 10.02 -9.61 -7.61
CA LEU A 108 9.57 -8.71 -6.55
C LEU A 108 8.78 -9.45 -5.45
N LYS A 109 7.92 -10.40 -5.83
CA LYS A 109 7.21 -11.25 -4.86
C LYS A 109 8.17 -12.12 -4.04
N ALA A 110 9.26 -12.60 -4.63
CA ALA A 110 10.27 -13.35 -3.90
C ALA A 110 11.02 -12.46 -2.91
N GLU A 111 11.43 -11.27 -3.34
CA GLU A 111 12.15 -10.29 -2.51
C GLU A 111 11.29 -9.82 -1.32
N ILE A 112 10.01 -9.51 -1.54
CA ILE A 112 9.09 -9.12 -0.47
C ILE A 112 8.94 -10.25 0.56
N ARG A 113 8.83 -11.51 0.12
CA ARG A 113 8.76 -12.65 1.03
C ARG A 113 10.01 -12.80 1.87
N GLU A 114 11.19 -12.67 1.28
CA GLU A 114 12.46 -12.71 2.00
C GLU A 114 12.55 -11.59 3.05
N LYS A 115 12.25 -10.36 2.66
CA LYS A 115 12.25 -9.21 3.57
C LYS A 115 11.28 -9.39 4.73
N ASN A 116 10.07 -9.91 4.47
CA ASN A 116 9.10 -10.19 5.53
C ASN A 116 9.61 -11.24 6.53
N LEU A 117 10.25 -12.30 6.05
CA LEU A 117 10.86 -13.32 6.93
C LEU A 117 11.98 -12.73 7.81
N ILE A 118 12.77 -11.81 7.26
CA ILE A 118 13.81 -11.11 8.02
C ILE A 118 13.18 -10.22 9.09
N VAL A 119 12.15 -9.44 8.74
CA VAL A 119 11.43 -8.58 9.70
C VAL A 119 10.82 -9.41 10.83
N GLU A 120 10.15 -10.52 10.53
CA GLU A 120 9.58 -11.42 11.55
C GLU A 120 10.66 -12.03 12.45
N ARG A 121 11.83 -12.35 11.90
CA ARG A 121 12.96 -12.85 12.69
C ARG A 121 13.50 -11.77 13.63
N LEU A 122 13.70 -10.55 13.12
CA LEU A 122 14.19 -9.43 13.91
C LEU A 122 13.20 -9.06 15.02
N GLN A 123 11.91 -9.03 14.73
CA GLN A 123 10.87 -8.79 15.72
C GLN A 123 10.92 -9.83 16.85
N ARG A 124 11.03 -11.12 16.51
CA ARG A 124 11.19 -12.19 17.50
C ARG A 124 12.47 -12.05 18.33
N GLN A 125 13.59 -11.69 17.69
CA GLN A 125 14.84 -11.45 18.41
C GLN A 125 14.73 -10.28 19.38
N VAL A 126 14.11 -9.17 18.96
CA VAL A 126 13.89 -8.00 19.81
C VAL A 126 12.99 -8.35 21.00
N LEU A 127 11.90 -9.09 20.78
CA LEU A 127 11.02 -9.53 21.86
C LEU A 127 11.75 -10.44 22.84
N ASN A 128 12.50 -11.43 22.35
CA ASN A 128 13.27 -12.33 23.21
C ASN A 128 14.34 -11.59 24.03
N GLN A 129 15.06 -10.64 23.42
CA GLN A 129 16.06 -9.83 24.13
C GLN A 129 15.42 -8.92 25.18
N GLN A 130 14.25 -8.33 24.90
CA GLN A 130 13.50 -7.55 25.87
C GLN A 130 13.05 -8.43 27.04
N ASP A 131 12.50 -9.61 26.77
CA ASP A 131 12.07 -10.58 27.80
C ASP A 131 13.25 -11.04 28.67
N GLU A 132 14.40 -11.36 28.06
CA GLU A 132 15.61 -11.72 28.79
C GLU A 132 16.13 -10.58 29.66
N LYS A 133 16.12 -9.35 29.14
CA LYS A 133 16.50 -8.15 29.90
C LYS A 133 15.56 -7.94 31.09
N ILE A 134 14.25 -8.03 30.89
CA ILE A 134 13.25 -7.85 31.96
C ILE A 134 13.44 -8.93 33.04
N LYS A 135 13.64 -10.18 32.65
CA LYS A 135 13.91 -11.29 33.61
C LYS A 135 15.20 -11.07 34.39
N ALA A 136 16.26 -10.58 33.73
CA ALA A 136 17.51 -10.26 34.41
C ALA A 136 17.32 -9.13 35.42
N MET A 137 16.61 -8.05 35.04
CA MET A 137 16.29 -6.96 35.97
C MET A 137 15.42 -7.43 37.14
N ALA A 138 14.38 -8.23 36.86
CA ALA A 138 13.53 -8.82 37.90
C ALA A 138 14.37 -9.59 38.93
N LYS A 139 15.32 -10.41 38.48
CA LYS A 139 16.21 -11.18 39.36
C LYS A 139 17.15 -10.30 40.18
N ILE A 140 17.66 -9.20 39.62
CA ILE A 140 18.48 -8.23 40.35
C ILE A 140 17.66 -7.59 41.48
N TYR A 141 16.47 -7.08 41.17
CA TYR A 141 15.62 -6.45 42.18
C TYR A 141 15.03 -7.45 43.19
N GLU A 142 14.83 -8.70 42.81
CA GLU A 142 14.46 -9.77 43.76
C GLU A 142 15.52 -9.99 44.83
N SER A 143 16.79 -9.92 44.44
CA SER A 143 17.93 -10.13 45.35
C SER A 143 18.24 -8.92 46.24
N MET A 144 17.53 -7.81 46.03
CA MET A 144 17.70 -6.56 46.77
C MET A 144 16.74 -6.50 47.97
N GLU A 145 17.12 -5.73 48.99
CA GLU A 145 16.22 -5.43 50.11
C GLU A 145 14.92 -4.78 49.62
N PRO A 146 13.74 -5.19 50.13
CA PRO A 146 12.44 -4.74 49.62
C PRO A 146 12.27 -3.22 49.57
N GLU A 147 12.72 -2.50 50.61
CA GLU A 147 12.60 -1.03 50.72
C GLU A 147 13.52 -0.31 49.73
N ALA A 148 14.67 -0.90 49.42
CA ALA A 148 15.59 -0.35 48.42
C ALA A 148 15.05 -0.57 47.00
N ALA A 149 14.55 -1.77 46.70
CA ALA A 149 13.91 -2.08 45.42
C ALA A 149 12.66 -1.22 45.18
N ALA A 150 11.82 -1.03 46.20
CA ALA A 150 10.62 -0.20 46.13
C ALA A 150 10.94 1.25 45.74
N ARG A 151 11.92 1.88 46.40
CA ARG A 151 12.35 3.26 46.09
C ARG A 151 12.81 3.41 44.64
N ILE A 152 13.52 2.42 44.10
CA ILE A 152 13.98 2.45 42.71
C ILE A 152 12.79 2.29 41.75
N LEU A 153 11.92 1.31 41.98
CA LEU A 153 10.74 1.05 41.13
C LEU A 153 9.70 2.18 41.20
N GLU A 154 9.66 2.93 42.30
CA GLU A 154 8.86 4.16 42.43
C GLU A 154 9.31 5.28 41.49
N SER A 155 10.61 5.39 41.24
CA SER A 155 11.16 6.38 40.30
C SER A 155 11.02 5.97 38.82
N MET A 156 10.76 4.69 38.56
CA MET A 156 10.67 4.12 37.22
C MET A 156 9.29 4.34 36.57
N PRO A 157 9.20 4.41 35.22
CA PRO A 157 7.91 4.44 34.52
C PRO A 157 7.01 3.26 34.92
N GLU A 158 5.69 3.53 35.07
CA GLU A 158 4.73 2.54 35.59
C GLU A 158 4.76 1.21 34.81
N ASN A 159 4.83 1.27 33.48
CA ASN A 159 4.85 0.07 32.63
C ASN A 159 6.11 -0.78 32.81
N GLU A 160 7.28 -0.15 32.95
CA GLU A 160 8.55 -0.85 33.14
C GLU A 160 8.63 -1.48 34.54
N ALA A 161 8.23 -0.72 35.56
CA ALA A 161 8.13 -1.24 36.93
C ALA A 161 7.17 -2.42 37.02
N LEU A 162 6.01 -2.34 36.35
CA LEU A 162 5.04 -3.43 36.28
C LEU A 162 5.63 -4.68 35.63
N GLN A 163 6.27 -4.56 34.47
CA GLN A 163 6.86 -5.71 33.77
C GLN A 163 7.92 -6.41 34.62
N ILE A 164 8.75 -5.66 35.33
CA ILE A 164 9.75 -6.20 36.24
C ILE A 164 9.07 -6.92 37.42
N ILE A 165 8.05 -6.31 38.05
CA ILE A 165 7.29 -6.88 39.17
C ILE A 165 6.53 -8.16 38.76
N LEU A 166 6.00 -8.22 37.54
CA LEU A 166 5.29 -9.42 37.05
C LEU A 166 6.24 -10.58 36.76
N ASN A 167 7.51 -10.30 36.45
CA ASN A 167 8.52 -11.32 36.16
C ASN A 167 9.31 -11.77 37.39
N MET A 168 8.97 -11.28 38.58
CA MET A 168 9.60 -11.71 39.83
C MET A 168 8.76 -12.71 40.64
N GLN A 169 9.39 -13.37 41.62
CA GLN A 169 8.76 -14.28 42.55
C GLN A 169 7.67 -13.56 43.35
N ARG A 170 6.46 -14.12 43.33
CA ARG A 170 5.26 -13.52 43.94
C ARG A 170 5.47 -13.02 45.38
N ARG A 171 6.21 -13.78 46.20
CA ARG A 171 6.48 -13.41 47.59
C ARG A 171 7.34 -12.15 47.70
N GLN A 172 8.38 -12.04 46.86
CA GLN A 172 9.25 -10.87 46.86
C GLN A 172 8.54 -9.67 46.25
N ALA A 173 7.78 -9.88 45.17
CA ALA A 173 6.90 -8.89 44.58
C ALA A 173 5.92 -8.30 45.61
N ALA A 174 5.28 -9.15 46.42
CA ALA A 174 4.35 -8.72 47.45
C ALA A 174 5.01 -7.85 48.54
N LYS A 175 6.22 -8.23 48.98
CA LYS A 175 7.01 -7.42 49.93
C LYS A 175 7.41 -6.07 49.34
N ILE A 176 7.88 -6.05 48.09
CA ILE A 176 8.24 -4.79 47.42
C ILE A 176 7.01 -3.90 47.24
N LEU A 177 5.86 -4.48 46.84
CA LEU A 177 4.61 -3.75 46.69
C LEU A 177 4.06 -3.18 48.00
N SER A 178 4.36 -3.79 49.17
CA SER A 178 3.97 -3.22 50.47
C SER A 178 4.80 -2.01 50.87
N GLU A 179 6.03 -1.91 50.35
CA GLU A 179 6.92 -0.78 50.58
C GLU A 179 6.72 0.37 49.58
N ILE A 180 6.00 0.13 48.47
CA ILE A 180 5.64 1.16 47.48
C ILE A 180 4.42 1.97 47.99
N ASN A 181 4.42 3.27 47.71
CA ASN A 181 3.30 4.18 47.96
C ASN A 181 1.98 3.60 47.45
N THR A 182 0.97 3.63 48.31
CA THR A 182 -0.37 3.06 48.08
C THR A 182 -1.01 3.50 46.78
N ALA A 183 -0.81 4.75 46.32
CA ALA A 183 -1.33 5.23 45.06
C ALA A 183 -0.70 4.53 43.85
N LYS A 184 0.63 4.32 43.85
CA LYS A 184 1.35 3.64 42.77
C LYS A 184 1.14 2.13 42.83
N ALA A 185 1.17 1.53 44.02
CA ALA A 185 0.87 0.11 44.23
C ALA A 185 -0.54 -0.29 43.76
N SER A 186 -1.55 0.57 43.97
CA SER A 186 -2.91 0.32 43.47
C SER A 186 -2.98 0.31 41.94
N LYS A 187 -2.23 1.18 41.26
CA LYS A 187 -2.15 1.16 39.80
C LYS A 187 -1.46 -0.10 39.29
N LEU A 188 -0.31 -0.43 39.85
CA LEU A 188 0.47 -1.61 39.46
C LEU A 188 -0.30 -2.92 39.71
N SER A 189 -1.11 -3.01 40.78
CA SER A 189 -1.90 -4.21 41.08
C SER A 189 -3.17 -4.36 40.23
N LYS A 190 -3.68 -3.28 39.64
CA LYS A 190 -4.87 -3.29 38.76
C LYS A 190 -4.54 -3.50 37.28
N LEU A 191 -3.31 -3.22 36.87
CA LEU A 191 -2.83 -3.44 35.52
C LEU A 191 -2.51 -4.94 35.36
N LYS A 192 -3.54 -5.74 35.10
CA LYS A 192 -3.44 -7.16 34.76
C LYS A 192 -4.13 -7.43 33.43
#